data_AF-A0A850GZX4-F1
#
_entry.id   AF-A0A850GZX4-F1
#
_cell.length_a   1.000
_cell.length_b   1.000
_cell.length_c   1.000
_cell.angle_alpha   90.00
_cell.angle_beta   90.00
_cell.angle_gamma   90.00
#
_symmetry.space_group_name_H-M   'P 1'
#
loop_
_entity.id
_entity.type
_entity.pdbx_description
1 polymer ?
#
loop_
_entity_poly.entity_id
_entity_poly.type
_entity_poly.pdbx_seq_one_letter_code
_entity_poly.pdbx_strand_id
1 'polypeptide(L)'
;MKKIFAVASAAVLGLSIAACDGPQEEAMEDQGEQMESNMDMQAEQMEEAGAPEAQVEAMEDQADTMEDTMEEQADTVGEEMDGNEM
;
A
#
# COMPACT_ATOMS: atom_id res chain seq x y z
N MET A 1 -40.76 3.02 25.16
CA MET A 1 -40.20 1.65 25.24
C MET A 1 -40.59 0.87 23.98
N LYS A 2 -39.71 -0.06 23.54
CA LYS A 2 -39.53 -0.68 22.20
C LYS A 2 -38.70 0.23 21.28
N LYS A 3 -37.36 0.15 21.20
CA LYS A 3 -36.44 -0.96 20.85
C LYS A 3 -36.85 -1.66 19.55
N ILE A 4 -36.36 -1.14 18.43
CA ILE A 4 -36.01 -1.92 17.24
C ILE A 4 -34.67 -1.39 16.75
N PHE A 5 -33.62 -2.07 17.19
CA PHE A 5 -32.31 -2.05 16.56
C PHE A 5 -32.50 -2.68 15.17
N ALA A 6 -32.36 -1.90 14.11
CA ALA A 6 -32.19 -2.42 12.77
C ALA A 6 -30.80 -2.01 12.27
N VAL A 7 -29.79 -2.57 12.95
CA VAL A 7 -28.48 -2.80 12.36
C VAL A 7 -28.67 -3.99 11.43
N ALA A 8 -29.01 -3.72 10.16
CA ALA A 8 -29.22 -4.77 9.16
C ALA A 8 -28.91 -4.29 7.74
N SER A 9 -27.84 -3.50 7.58
CA SER A 9 -27.28 -3.20 6.25
C SER A 9 -25.77 -3.04 6.33
N ALA A 10 -25.10 -3.87 7.13
CA ALA A 10 -23.72 -4.23 6.86
C ALA A 10 -23.77 -5.35 5.81
N ALA A 11 -22.94 -5.22 4.77
CA ALA A 11 -22.61 -6.27 3.82
C ALA A 11 -23.70 -6.72 2.82
N VAL A 12 -24.39 -5.76 2.20
CA VAL A 12 -24.68 -5.89 0.74
C VAL A 12 -23.70 -4.99 0.00
N LEU A 13 -22.40 -5.19 0.28
CA LEU A 13 -21.35 -4.75 -0.62
C LEU A 13 -21.12 -5.91 -1.57
N GLY A 14 -21.23 -5.61 -2.86
CA GLY A 14 -21.47 -6.55 -3.95
C GLY A 14 -20.65 -7.84 -3.86
N LEU A 15 -21.38 -8.96 -3.84
CA LEU A 15 -20.97 -10.30 -4.29
C LEU A 15 -20.61 -10.30 -5.80
N SER A 16 -19.84 -9.32 -6.24
CA SER A 16 -19.44 -9.08 -7.62
C SER A 16 -18.21 -8.17 -7.70
N ILE A 17 -17.37 -8.11 -6.67
CA ILE A 17 -15.98 -7.71 -6.91
C ILE A 17 -15.37 -8.94 -7.56
N ALA A 18 -15.10 -8.80 -8.86
CA ALA A 18 -14.38 -9.79 -9.61
C ALA A 18 -13.06 -10.10 -8.88
N ALA A 19 -12.57 -11.30 -9.09
CA ALA A 19 -11.26 -11.73 -8.61
C ALA A 19 -10.15 -10.68 -8.78
N CYS A 20 -9.18 -10.81 -7.87
CA CYS A 20 -7.83 -10.25 -7.87
C CYS A 20 -7.71 -8.93 -7.09
N ASP A 21 -6.96 -9.04 -6.00
CA ASP A 21 -6.45 -8.03 -5.07
C ASP A 21 -7.49 -7.28 -4.24
N GLY A 22 -7.37 -7.42 -2.92
CA GLY A 22 -8.28 -6.77 -1.99
C GLY A 22 -8.06 -5.25 -1.99
N PRO A 23 -9.08 -4.40 -1.78
CA PRO A 23 -8.91 -2.93 -1.73
C PRO A 23 -8.02 -2.43 -0.57
N GLN A 24 -7.42 -3.34 0.19
CA GLN A 24 -6.49 -3.08 1.29
C GLN A 24 -5.05 -3.41 0.92
N GLU A 25 -4.82 -4.46 0.12
CA GLU A 25 -3.54 -4.79 -0.51
C GLU A 25 -3.17 -3.68 -1.50
N GLU A 26 -4.04 -3.42 -2.47
CA GLU A 26 -3.83 -2.40 -3.50
C GLU A 26 -3.68 -0.99 -2.89
N ALA A 27 -4.37 -0.70 -1.78
CA ALA A 27 -4.21 0.57 -1.06
C ALA A 27 -2.89 0.69 -0.29
N MET A 28 -2.28 -0.42 0.12
CA MET A 28 -0.97 -0.44 0.75
C MET A 28 0.14 -0.35 -0.30
N GLU A 29 0.01 -1.05 -1.43
CA GLU A 29 0.90 -0.91 -2.59
C GLU A 29 0.92 0.54 -3.10
N ASP A 30 -0.26 1.12 -3.36
CA ASP A 30 -0.41 2.53 -3.76
C ASP A 30 0.29 3.49 -2.79
N GLN A 31 0.28 3.17 -1.50
CA GLN A 31 0.93 3.97 -0.47
C GLN A 31 2.46 3.81 -0.51
N GLY A 32 2.93 2.59 -0.77
CA GLY A 32 4.35 2.26 -0.96
C GLY A 32 4.93 2.99 -2.16
N GLU A 33 4.31 2.82 -3.34
CA GLU A 33 4.71 3.50 -4.58
C GLU A 33 4.70 5.02 -4.42
N GLN A 34 3.69 5.59 -3.77
CA GLN A 34 3.66 7.03 -3.53
C GLN A 34 4.81 7.48 -2.61
N MET A 35 5.21 6.67 -1.64
CA MET A 35 6.30 7.03 -0.74
C MET A 35 7.66 6.92 -1.43
N GLU A 36 7.87 5.87 -2.21
CA GLU A 36 9.03 5.68 -3.09
C GLU A 36 9.17 6.88 -4.03
N SER A 37 8.13 7.22 -4.78
CA SER A 37 8.18 8.30 -5.75
C SER A 37 8.48 9.66 -5.11
N ASN A 38 8.01 9.89 -3.88
CA ASN A 38 8.36 11.10 -3.13
C ASN A 38 9.82 11.12 -2.66
N MET A 39 10.41 9.97 -2.36
CA MET A 39 11.81 9.85 -2.00
C MET A 39 12.72 9.95 -3.22
N ASP A 40 12.33 9.34 -4.35
CA ASP A 40 13.03 9.46 -5.62
C ASP A 40 13.06 10.92 -6.11
N MET A 41 11.93 11.63 -6.09
CA MET A 41 11.91 13.08 -6.37
C MET A 41 12.80 13.91 -5.42
N GLN A 42 13.03 13.45 -4.18
CA GLN A 42 13.97 14.10 -3.28
C GLN A 42 15.43 13.77 -3.65
N ALA A 43 15.69 12.53 -4.07
CA ALA A 43 16.98 12.08 -4.57
C ALA A 43 17.40 12.87 -5.83
N GLU A 44 16.50 13.01 -6.81
CA GLU A 44 16.71 13.84 -8.00
C GLU A 44 17.02 15.30 -7.65
N GLN A 45 16.28 15.90 -6.70
CA GLN A 45 16.55 17.26 -6.25
C GLN A 45 17.91 17.40 -5.56
N MET A 46 18.34 16.37 -4.83
CA MET A 46 19.68 16.33 -4.23
C MET A 46 20.76 16.21 -5.30
N GLU A 47 20.57 15.37 -6.31
CA GLU A 47 21.47 15.23 -7.45
C GLU A 47 21.63 16.58 -8.19
N GLU A 48 20.52 17.25 -8.50
CA GLU A 48 20.53 18.57 -9.15
C GLU A 48 21.23 19.63 -8.27
N ALA A 49 21.09 19.54 -6.94
CA ALA A 49 21.79 20.40 -6.00
C ALA A 49 23.29 20.08 -5.85
N GLY A 50 23.80 19.04 -6.54
CA GLY A 50 25.19 18.61 -6.51
C GLY A 50 25.56 17.79 -5.28
N ALA A 51 24.59 17.09 -4.67
CA ALA A 51 24.89 16.09 -3.65
C ALA A 51 25.80 14.99 -4.23
N PRO A 52 26.64 14.36 -3.39
CA PRO A 52 27.45 13.23 -3.84
C PRO A 52 26.58 12.07 -4.32
N GLU A 53 26.93 11.43 -5.43
CA GLU A 53 26.21 10.27 -5.99
C GLU A 53 25.90 9.20 -4.93
N ALA A 54 26.88 8.86 -4.08
CA ALA A 54 26.68 7.86 -3.02
C ALA A 54 25.64 8.25 -1.95
N GLN A 55 25.28 9.53 -1.82
CA GLN A 55 24.17 9.95 -0.94
C GLN A 55 22.81 9.88 -1.65
N VAL A 56 22.79 10.11 -2.96
CA VAL A 56 21.59 9.98 -3.80
C VAL A 56 21.22 8.50 -3.90
N GLU A 57 22.19 7.65 -4.27
CA GLU A 57 22.04 6.19 -4.34
C GLU A 57 21.59 5.59 -3.01
N ALA A 58 22.13 6.07 -1.87
CA ALA A 58 21.68 5.61 -0.56
C ALA A 58 20.24 6.03 -0.21
N MET A 59 19.70 7.10 -0.81
CA MET A 59 18.31 7.51 -0.65
C MET A 59 17.40 6.69 -1.55
N GLU A 60 17.79 6.46 -2.81
CA GLU A 60 17.10 5.57 -3.75
C GLU A 60 17.02 4.14 -3.18
N ASP A 61 18.14 3.56 -2.74
CA ASP A 61 18.17 2.23 -2.08
C ASP A 61 17.21 2.15 -0.87
N GLN A 62 17.07 3.26 -0.13
CA GLN A 62 16.17 3.32 1.02
C GLN A 62 14.69 3.43 0.59
N ALA A 63 14.42 4.10 -0.54
CA ALA A 63 13.10 4.19 -1.13
C ALA A 63 12.64 2.80 -1.62
N ASP A 64 13.48 2.13 -2.40
CA ASP A 64 13.25 0.76 -2.89
C ASP A 64 13.00 -0.21 -1.73
N THR A 65 13.88 -0.20 -0.71
CA THR A 65 13.72 -1.09 0.46
C THR A 65 12.39 -0.84 1.17
N MET A 66 11.91 0.41 1.18
CA MET A 66 10.64 0.76 1.80
C MET A 66 9.45 0.28 0.97
N GLU A 67 9.49 0.47 -0.35
CA GLU A 67 8.50 -0.06 -1.29
C GLU A 67 8.38 -1.57 -1.14
N ASP A 68 9.51 -2.30 -1.25
CA ASP A 68 9.58 -3.75 -1.07
C ASP A 68 8.94 -4.20 0.26
N THR A 69 9.23 -3.47 1.34
CA THR A 69 8.70 -3.78 2.68
C THR A 69 7.19 -3.54 2.76
N MET A 70 6.67 -2.57 2.00
CA MET A 70 5.24 -2.27 1.95
C MET A 70 4.50 -3.23 1.02
N GLU A 71 5.10 -3.63 -0.10
CA GLU A 71 4.61 -4.68 -0.99
C GLU A 71 4.51 -6.02 -0.26
N GLU A 72 5.55 -6.47 0.46
CA GLU A 72 5.50 -7.73 1.23
C GLU A 72 4.42 -7.71 2.34
N GLN A 73 4.15 -6.53 2.91
CA GLN A 73 3.05 -6.35 3.86
C GLN A 73 1.68 -6.37 3.18
N ALA A 74 1.57 -5.75 2.00
CA ALA A 74 0.36 -5.77 1.20
C ALA A 74 0.02 -7.21 0.78
N ASP A 75 1.00 -7.94 0.24
CA ASP A 75 0.93 -9.36 -0.08
C ASP A 75 0.45 -10.18 1.11
N THR A 76 1.07 -9.99 2.29
CA THR A 76 0.68 -10.72 3.50
C THR A 76 -0.80 -10.48 3.84
N VAL A 77 -1.28 -9.25 3.68
CA VAL A 77 -2.69 -8.90 3.94
C VAL A 77 -3.61 -9.45 2.84
N GLY A 78 -3.20 -9.41 1.58
CA GLY A 78 -3.89 -10.02 0.45
C GLY A 78 -4.05 -11.53 0.64
N GLU A 79 -2.96 -12.23 0.93
CA GLU A 79 -2.93 -13.67 1.24
C GLU A 79 -3.74 -14.03 2.49
N GLU A 80 -3.67 -13.23 3.57
CA GLU A 80 -4.50 -13.46 4.76
C GLU A 80 -6.00 -13.29 4.45
N MET A 81 -6.36 -12.34 3.58
CA MET A 81 -7.74 -12.13 3.17
C MET A 81 -8.25 -13.25 2.27
N ASP A 82 -7.45 -13.72 1.31
CA ASP A 82 -7.78 -14.86 0.43
C ASP A 82 -7.82 -16.19 1.21
N GLY A 83 -6.86 -16.41 2.12
CA GLY A 83 -6.77 -17.60 2.96
C GLY A 83 -7.89 -17.73 4.01
N ASN A 84 -8.55 -16.63 4.37
CA ASN A 84 -9.68 -16.61 5.30
C ASN A 84 -11.05 -16.75 4.60
N GLU A 85 -11.07 -16.92 3.27
CA GLU A 85 -12.25 -17.30 2.47
C GLU A 85 -12.42 -18.83 2.28
N MET A 86 -11.54 -19.67 2.86
CA MET A 86 -11.69 -21.15 2.92
C MET A 86 -12.52 -21.66 4.11
#